data_AF-A0A7D8YYW8-F1
#
_entry.id   AF-A0A7D8YYW8-F1
#
_cell.length_a   1.000
_cell.length_b   1.000
_cell.length_c   1.000
_cell.angle_alpha   90.00
_cell.angle_beta   90.00
_cell.angle_gamma   90.00
#
_symmetry.space_group_name_H-M   'P 1'
#
loop_
_entity.id
_entity.type
_entity.pdbx_description
1 polymer ?
#
loop_
_entity_poly.entity_id
_entity_poly.type
_entity_poly.pdbx_seq_one_letter_code
_entity_poly.pdbx_strand_id
1 'polypeptide(L)'
;MKETPVGMEDDYVLEALKTLVFDGDGDEVALNFKNHGNELYAQKSYKDAVAAYTQGLDASPKDAALRTSLLNNRAACNVALRNYGQVLKDTSAIIALSATLGTPAPAKALYRAAQALVALDKWDEAEDVIARGRALPGEEKNKAWNELSTLCEGSKRRVLGNAERERRAPLQLAALQRAIVAHGLVVLRSASPPDNPHPLDFDPAAVPDIPLYPPSKAEAWTPPPANTPLIFPVFLLYPQHNTSDLITHFHEDTSFEDQLGAIFPRTASAASPPWSEWDDKHEYYVDNLAVYVETAQKRLLKVGKEITLREVLAKAQIPPKDGKPRDGVVLRDGLLSFVVLVKGKEEREWIDNFKKARDGK
;
A
#
# COMPACT_ATOMS: atom_id res chain seq x y z
N MET A 1 -55.53 3.36 -61.15
CA MET A 1 -55.01 4.64 -60.62
C MET A 1 -53.89 4.28 -59.66
N LYS A 2 -52.71 4.87 -59.87
CA LYS A 2 -51.45 4.48 -59.24
C LYS A 2 -51.47 4.84 -57.76
N GLU A 3 -51.01 3.91 -56.93
CA GLU A 3 -50.78 4.09 -55.51
C GLU A 3 -49.74 5.18 -55.28
N THR A 4 -50.03 6.07 -54.33
CA THR A 4 -49.12 7.08 -53.79
C THR A 4 -48.06 6.40 -52.91
N PRO A 5 -46.75 6.66 -53.10
CA PRO A 5 -45.73 6.21 -52.16
C PRO A 5 -45.78 7.08 -50.90
N VAL A 6 -46.16 6.48 -49.78
CA VAL A 6 -45.99 7.04 -48.43
C VAL A 6 -44.53 6.84 -48.04
N GLY A 7 -43.77 7.92 -47.82
CA GLY A 7 -42.47 7.85 -47.13
C GLY A 7 -41.28 8.63 -47.70
N MET A 8 -41.42 9.45 -48.74
CA MET A 8 -40.28 10.25 -49.28
C MET A 8 -40.29 11.74 -48.92
N GLU A 9 -41.42 12.31 -48.52
CA GLU A 9 -41.50 13.76 -48.23
C GLU A 9 -40.84 14.13 -46.89
N ASP A 10 -40.96 13.30 -45.86
CA ASP A 10 -40.34 13.57 -44.55
C ASP A 10 -38.80 13.51 -44.60
N ASP A 11 -38.24 12.62 -45.42
CA ASP A 11 -36.78 12.46 -45.55
C ASP A 11 -36.17 13.61 -46.37
N TYR A 12 -36.85 14.08 -47.42
CA TYR A 12 -36.44 15.26 -48.18
C TYR A 12 -36.55 16.55 -47.37
N VAL A 13 -37.58 16.68 -46.52
CA VAL A 13 -37.72 17.83 -45.62
C VAL A 13 -36.66 17.79 -44.51
N LEU A 14 -36.34 16.61 -43.97
CA LEU A 14 -35.24 16.44 -43.00
C LEU A 14 -33.86 16.65 -43.64
N GLU A 15 -33.63 16.19 -44.86
CA GLU A 15 -32.44 16.51 -45.64
C GLU A 15 -32.36 17.99 -45.93
N ALA A 16 -33.42 18.62 -46.44
CA ALA A 16 -33.47 20.05 -46.73
C ALA A 16 -33.26 20.90 -45.48
N LEU A 17 -33.81 20.50 -44.33
CA LEU A 17 -33.56 21.14 -43.02
C LEU A 17 -32.11 20.95 -42.56
N LYS A 18 -31.52 19.77 -42.77
CA LYS A 18 -30.08 19.55 -42.53
C LYS A 18 -29.25 20.45 -43.45
N THR A 19 -29.54 20.50 -44.75
CA THR A 19 -28.83 21.33 -45.73
C THR A 19 -28.93 22.83 -45.39
N LEU A 20 -30.10 23.31 -44.96
CA LEU A 20 -30.29 24.71 -44.52
C LEU A 20 -29.47 25.08 -43.27
N VAL A 21 -29.17 24.11 -42.39
CA VAL A 21 -28.29 24.32 -41.22
C VAL A 21 -26.81 24.38 -41.64
N PHE A 22 -26.45 23.83 -42.80
CA PHE A 22 -25.08 23.81 -43.33
C PHE A 22 -24.77 24.91 -44.35
N ASP A 23 -25.73 25.76 -44.72
CA ASP A 23 -25.60 26.79 -45.78
C ASP A 23 -25.28 28.20 -45.22
N GLY A 24 -24.43 28.28 -44.19
CA GLY A 24 -23.92 29.53 -43.59
C GLY A 24 -22.40 29.63 -43.69
N ASP A 25 -21.82 30.82 -43.45
CA ASP A 25 -20.36 30.95 -43.29
C ASP A 25 -19.88 30.00 -42.18
N GLY A 26 -18.69 29.41 -42.29
CA GLY A 26 -18.21 28.36 -41.38
C GLY A 26 -18.26 28.77 -39.90
N ASP A 27 -18.13 30.08 -39.63
CA ASP A 27 -18.28 30.66 -38.29
C ASP A 27 -19.74 30.66 -37.78
N GLU A 28 -20.74 30.87 -38.63
CA GLU A 28 -22.16 30.84 -38.25
C GLU A 28 -22.62 29.41 -37.91
N VAL A 29 -22.22 28.44 -38.75
CA VAL A 29 -22.49 27.01 -38.51
C VAL A 29 -21.82 26.57 -37.20
N ALA A 30 -20.56 26.94 -36.99
CA ALA A 30 -19.83 26.65 -35.77
C ALA A 30 -20.47 27.29 -34.52
N LEU A 31 -21.03 28.50 -34.64
CA LEU A 31 -21.73 29.17 -33.55
C LEU A 31 -23.04 28.47 -33.16
N ASN A 32 -23.80 27.98 -34.15
CA ASN A 32 -25.02 27.21 -33.90
C ASN A 32 -24.70 25.92 -33.13
N PHE A 33 -23.69 25.17 -33.57
CA PHE A 33 -23.23 23.96 -32.88
C PHE A 33 -22.66 24.25 -31.49
N LYS A 34 -21.99 25.39 -31.28
CA LYS A 34 -21.56 25.84 -29.95
C LYS A 34 -22.76 26.02 -29.02
N ASN A 35 -23.81 26.69 -29.48
CA ASN A 35 -25.00 26.95 -28.66
C ASN A 35 -25.73 25.64 -28.32
N HIS A 36 -25.92 24.77 -29.30
CA HIS A 36 -26.49 23.44 -29.10
C HIS A 36 -25.66 22.61 -28.10
N GLY A 37 -24.34 22.62 -28.25
CA GLY A 37 -23.43 21.96 -27.30
C GLY A 37 -23.52 22.53 -25.88
N ASN A 38 -23.76 23.83 -25.72
CA ASN A 38 -23.95 24.46 -24.41
C ASN A 38 -25.26 23.99 -23.73
N GLU A 39 -26.33 23.83 -24.50
CA GLU A 39 -27.61 23.29 -23.99
C GLU A 39 -27.44 21.85 -23.50
N LEU A 40 -26.80 21.00 -24.32
CA LEU A 40 -26.49 19.62 -23.95
C LEU A 40 -25.57 19.54 -22.73
N TYR A 41 -24.59 20.45 -22.63
CA TYR A 41 -23.72 20.56 -21.47
C TYR A 41 -24.49 20.92 -20.20
N ALA A 42 -25.43 21.86 -20.29
CA ALA A 42 -26.30 22.24 -19.17
C ALA A 42 -27.18 21.06 -18.71
N GLN A 43 -27.60 20.20 -19.64
CA GLN A 43 -28.33 18.97 -19.37
C GLN A 43 -27.44 17.83 -18.82
N LYS A 44 -26.12 18.05 -18.71
CA LYS A 44 -25.10 17.05 -18.34
C LYS A 44 -24.96 15.90 -19.34
N SER A 45 -25.50 16.05 -20.54
CA SER A 45 -25.32 15.12 -21.67
C SER A 45 -23.95 15.33 -22.31
N TYR A 46 -22.88 15.02 -21.58
CA TYR A 46 -21.52 15.38 -21.97
C TYR A 46 -21.04 14.71 -23.26
N LYS A 47 -21.48 13.47 -23.54
CA LYS A 47 -21.12 12.75 -24.78
C LYS A 47 -21.72 13.44 -26.00
N ASP A 48 -23.00 13.79 -25.93
CA ASP A 48 -23.70 14.46 -27.02
C ASP A 48 -23.17 15.89 -27.21
N ALA A 49 -22.87 16.58 -26.11
CA ALA A 49 -22.22 17.88 -26.16
C ALA A 49 -20.84 17.81 -26.85
N VAL A 50 -20.05 16.76 -26.61
CA VAL A 50 -18.77 16.54 -27.34
C VAL A 50 -19.01 16.39 -28.84
N ALA A 51 -20.04 15.65 -29.25
CA ALA A 51 -20.38 15.50 -30.67
C ALA A 51 -20.76 16.85 -31.30
N ALA A 52 -21.63 17.62 -30.65
CA ALA A 52 -22.02 18.95 -31.11
C ALA A 52 -20.82 19.91 -31.23
N TYR A 53 -19.96 19.99 -30.21
CA TYR A 53 -18.75 20.83 -30.31
C TYR A 53 -17.76 20.34 -31.37
N THR A 54 -17.70 19.04 -31.64
CA THR A 54 -16.86 18.48 -32.70
C THR A 54 -17.37 18.88 -34.08
N GLN A 55 -18.68 18.78 -34.31
CA GLN A 55 -19.31 19.29 -35.54
C GLN A 55 -19.05 20.79 -35.75
N GLY A 56 -19.11 21.58 -34.68
CA GLY A 56 -18.76 23.00 -34.74
C GLY A 56 -17.28 23.26 -35.07
N LEU A 57 -16.36 22.36 -34.69
CA LEU A 57 -14.95 22.45 -35.08
C LEU A 57 -14.70 21.97 -36.52
N ASP A 58 -15.44 20.97 -36.96
CA ASP A 58 -15.35 20.40 -38.31
C ASP A 58 -15.84 21.40 -39.37
N ALA A 59 -16.77 22.30 -39.01
CA ALA A 59 -17.17 23.46 -39.80
C ALA A 59 -16.03 24.47 -40.06
N SER A 60 -14.84 24.24 -39.47
CA SER A 60 -13.60 25.00 -39.71
C SER A 60 -13.76 26.52 -39.52
N PRO A 61 -14.19 26.98 -38.32
CA PRO A 61 -14.35 28.40 -38.05
C PRO A 61 -13.02 29.15 -38.22
N LYS A 62 -13.08 30.30 -38.88
CA LYS A 62 -11.96 31.22 -39.09
C LYS A 62 -11.76 32.10 -37.86
N ASP A 63 -12.81 32.39 -37.10
CA ASP A 63 -12.70 33.11 -35.85
C ASP A 63 -11.96 32.27 -34.79
N ALA A 64 -10.76 32.74 -34.42
CA ALA A 64 -9.93 32.10 -33.42
C ALA A 64 -10.57 32.10 -32.02
N ALA A 65 -11.40 33.10 -31.69
CA ALA A 65 -12.09 33.16 -30.40
C ALA A 65 -13.19 32.09 -30.33
N LEU A 66 -13.98 31.94 -31.40
CA LEU A 66 -14.97 30.88 -31.53
C LEU A 66 -14.33 29.49 -31.48
N ARG A 67 -13.26 29.26 -32.25
CA ARG A 67 -12.50 28.01 -32.23
C ARG A 67 -11.96 27.68 -30.84
N THR A 68 -11.39 28.67 -30.15
CA THR A 68 -10.92 28.52 -28.76
C THR A 68 -12.06 28.16 -27.83
N SER A 69 -13.22 28.81 -27.95
CA SER A 69 -14.41 28.52 -27.14
C SER A 69 -14.91 27.09 -27.33
N LEU A 70 -14.98 26.63 -28.59
CA LEU A 70 -15.41 25.27 -28.92
C LEU A 70 -14.46 24.20 -28.35
N LEU A 71 -13.15 24.37 -28.57
CA LEU A 71 -12.13 23.48 -27.99
C LEU A 71 -12.21 23.45 -26.46
N ASN A 72 -12.39 24.62 -25.84
CA ASN A 72 -12.40 24.73 -24.38
C ASN A 72 -13.65 24.09 -23.76
N ASN A 73 -14.80 24.20 -24.44
CA ASN A 73 -16.03 23.55 -24.01
C ASN A 73 -15.99 22.04 -24.24
N ARG A 74 -15.45 21.58 -25.37
CA ARG A 74 -15.22 20.15 -25.62
C ARG A 74 -14.25 19.54 -24.59
N ALA A 75 -13.20 20.27 -24.22
CA ALA A 75 -12.29 19.89 -23.15
C ALA A 75 -13.04 19.77 -21.81
N ALA A 76 -13.95 20.70 -21.50
CA ALA A 76 -14.76 20.65 -20.27
C ALA A 76 -15.61 19.38 -20.19
N CYS A 77 -16.29 19.00 -21.30
CA CYS A 77 -17.02 17.74 -21.37
C CYS A 77 -16.10 16.54 -21.15
N ASN A 78 -14.93 16.54 -21.79
CA ASN A 78 -13.98 15.44 -21.65
C ASN A 78 -13.38 15.33 -20.24
N VAL A 79 -13.24 16.44 -19.51
CA VAL A 79 -12.90 16.41 -18.07
C VAL A 79 -14.01 15.69 -17.29
N ALA A 80 -15.28 16.04 -17.52
CA ALA A 80 -16.41 15.38 -16.85
C ALA A 80 -16.50 13.89 -17.19
N LEU A 81 -16.14 13.50 -18.41
CA LEU A 81 -16.08 12.12 -18.88
C LEU A 81 -14.79 11.38 -18.47
N ARG A 82 -13.84 12.04 -17.79
CA ARG A 82 -12.52 11.51 -17.44
C ARG A 82 -11.67 11.06 -18.65
N ASN A 83 -11.93 11.65 -19.82
CA ASN A 83 -11.18 11.42 -21.06
C ASN A 83 -9.96 12.36 -21.12
N TYR A 84 -9.05 12.25 -20.16
CA TYR A 84 -7.96 13.22 -19.96
C TYR A 84 -7.01 13.35 -21.16
N GLY A 85 -6.78 12.28 -21.92
CA GLY A 85 -5.98 12.35 -23.15
C GLY A 85 -6.59 13.29 -24.21
N GLN A 86 -7.93 13.34 -24.32
CA GLN A 86 -8.62 14.25 -25.23
C GLN A 86 -8.63 15.69 -24.69
N VAL A 87 -8.74 15.86 -23.37
CA VAL A 87 -8.59 17.17 -22.72
C VAL A 87 -7.23 17.78 -23.09
N LEU A 88 -6.15 17.01 -22.98
CA LEU A 88 -4.81 17.49 -23.33
C LEU A 88 -4.74 17.90 -24.80
N LYS A 89 -5.25 17.10 -25.74
CA LYS A 89 -5.30 17.47 -27.17
C LYS A 89 -5.99 18.81 -27.41
N ASP A 90 -7.18 18.99 -26.83
CA ASP A 90 -7.98 20.21 -26.99
C ASP A 90 -7.28 21.41 -26.35
N THR A 91 -6.73 21.27 -25.15
CA THR A 91 -6.01 22.36 -24.46
C THR A 91 -4.67 22.70 -25.12
N SER A 92 -3.93 21.72 -25.65
CA SER A 92 -2.70 21.95 -26.40
C SER A 92 -2.98 22.72 -27.70
N ALA A 93 -4.08 22.41 -28.39
CA ALA A 93 -4.50 23.18 -29.56
C ALA A 93 -4.85 24.64 -29.21
N ILE A 94 -5.50 24.88 -28.07
CA ILE A 94 -5.77 26.23 -27.57
C ILE A 94 -4.45 26.96 -27.27
N ILE A 95 -3.52 26.32 -26.54
CA ILE A 95 -2.23 26.93 -26.18
C ILE A 95 -1.42 27.28 -27.43
N ALA A 96 -1.41 26.39 -28.44
CA ALA A 96 -0.74 26.63 -29.71
C ALA A 96 -1.36 27.84 -30.45
N LEU A 97 -2.69 27.91 -30.53
CA LEU A 97 -3.41 29.02 -31.14
C LEU A 97 -3.12 30.35 -30.43
N SER A 98 -3.16 30.37 -29.09
CA SER A 98 -2.82 31.55 -28.29
C SER A 98 -1.37 32.01 -28.53
N ALA A 99 -0.42 31.07 -28.63
CA ALA A 99 0.97 31.38 -28.96
C ALA A 99 1.11 32.01 -30.35
N THR A 100 0.41 31.48 -31.37
CA THR A 100 0.40 32.07 -32.73
C THR A 100 -0.18 33.48 -32.74
N LEU A 101 -1.18 33.75 -31.90
CA LEU A 101 -1.83 35.06 -31.80
C LEU A 101 -1.07 36.05 -30.90
N GLY A 102 0.02 35.64 -30.24
CA GLY A 102 0.73 36.47 -29.27
C GLY A 102 -0.10 36.82 -28.03
N THR A 103 -1.10 36.00 -27.70
CA THR A 103 -2.00 36.21 -26.55
C THR A 103 -1.79 35.13 -25.49
N PRO A 104 -2.04 35.41 -24.21
CA PRO A 104 -1.98 34.39 -23.17
C PRO A 104 -3.07 33.33 -23.37
N ALA A 105 -2.75 32.07 -23.09
CA ALA A 105 -3.73 30.99 -23.11
C ALA A 105 -4.81 31.24 -22.05
N PRO A 106 -6.10 30.95 -22.32
CA PRO A 106 -7.18 31.14 -21.36
C PRO A 106 -6.95 30.35 -20.07
N ALA A 107 -7.14 30.99 -18.91
CA ALA A 107 -6.95 30.36 -17.59
C ALA A 107 -7.74 29.05 -17.44
N LYS A 108 -9.00 29.02 -17.93
CA LYS A 108 -9.84 27.81 -17.92
C LYS A 108 -9.24 26.64 -18.72
N ALA A 109 -8.55 26.91 -19.82
CA ALA A 109 -7.90 25.88 -20.62
C ALA A 109 -6.66 25.33 -19.90
N LEU A 110 -5.82 26.20 -19.34
CA LEU A 110 -4.68 25.80 -18.51
C LEU A 110 -5.12 24.99 -17.28
N TYR A 111 -6.22 25.39 -16.63
CA TYR A 111 -6.73 24.70 -15.46
C TYR A 111 -7.15 23.27 -15.80
N ARG A 112 -7.88 23.09 -16.90
CA ARG A 112 -8.29 21.78 -17.41
C ARG A 112 -7.10 20.92 -17.85
N ALA A 113 -6.09 21.54 -18.46
CA ALA A 113 -4.85 20.86 -18.81
C ALA A 113 -4.14 20.34 -17.56
N ALA A 114 -3.96 21.17 -16.54
CA ALA A 114 -3.37 20.77 -15.27
C ALA A 114 -4.19 19.66 -14.58
N GLN A 115 -5.52 19.74 -14.56
CA GLN A 115 -6.38 18.65 -14.05
C GLN A 115 -6.14 17.33 -14.79
N ALA A 116 -6.04 17.38 -16.11
CA ALA A 116 -5.77 16.20 -16.93
C ALA A 116 -4.35 15.64 -16.73
N LEU A 117 -3.35 16.50 -16.57
CA LEU A 117 -1.96 16.09 -16.30
C LEU A 117 -1.84 15.42 -14.92
N VAL A 118 -2.46 15.99 -13.88
CA VAL A 118 -2.51 15.37 -12.55
C VAL A 118 -3.18 14.00 -12.61
N ALA A 119 -4.31 13.87 -13.32
CA ALA A 119 -5.02 12.61 -13.46
C ALA A 119 -4.29 11.55 -14.29
N LEU A 120 -3.32 11.96 -15.10
CA LEU A 120 -2.45 11.09 -15.91
C LEU A 120 -1.07 10.89 -15.27
N ASP A 121 -0.89 11.29 -14.01
CA ASP A 121 0.37 11.20 -13.26
C ASP A 121 1.56 11.91 -13.93
N LYS A 122 1.28 12.94 -14.72
CA LYS A 122 2.27 13.84 -15.36
C LYS A 122 2.51 15.07 -14.49
N TRP A 123 3.11 14.85 -13.32
CA TRP A 123 3.13 15.84 -12.25
C TRP A 123 4.02 17.05 -12.56
N ASP A 124 5.18 16.85 -13.19
CA ASP A 124 6.12 17.94 -13.49
C ASP A 124 5.53 18.90 -14.54
N GLU A 125 4.88 18.37 -15.58
CA GLU A 125 4.13 19.19 -16.53
C GLU A 125 2.91 19.85 -15.89
N ALA A 126 2.23 19.18 -14.95
CA ALA A 126 1.11 19.77 -14.23
C ALA A 126 1.56 20.98 -13.40
N GLU A 127 2.69 20.87 -12.69
CA GLU A 127 3.28 21.95 -11.89
C GLU A 127 3.65 23.16 -12.78
N ASP A 128 4.25 22.94 -13.96
CA ASP A 128 4.52 24.01 -14.94
C ASP A 128 3.23 24.73 -15.37
N VAL A 129 2.20 23.97 -15.76
CA VAL A 129 0.92 24.54 -16.22
C VAL A 129 0.22 25.30 -15.09
N ILE A 130 0.27 24.80 -13.85
CA ILE A 130 -0.27 25.50 -12.67
C ILE A 130 0.47 26.81 -12.42
N ALA A 131 1.81 26.81 -12.49
CA ALA A 131 2.61 28.00 -12.31
C ALA A 131 2.29 29.08 -13.36
N ARG A 132 2.18 28.67 -14.63
CA ARG A 132 1.78 29.53 -15.74
C ARG A 132 0.37 30.08 -15.56
N GLY A 133 -0.57 29.25 -15.09
CA GLY A 133 -1.95 29.66 -14.80
C GLY A 133 -2.04 30.72 -13.71
N ARG A 134 -1.26 30.59 -12.64
CA ARG A 134 -1.17 31.59 -11.54
C ARG A 134 -0.55 32.91 -11.96
N ALA A 135 0.31 32.89 -12.96
CA ALA A 135 0.97 34.09 -13.48
C ALA A 135 0.07 34.91 -14.43
N LEU A 136 -1.13 34.43 -14.76
CA LEU A 136 -2.08 35.18 -15.59
C LEU A 136 -2.71 36.34 -14.82
N PRO A 137 -2.96 37.50 -15.48
CA PRO A 137 -3.61 38.64 -14.83
C PRO A 137 -4.98 38.27 -14.26
N GLY A 138 -5.18 38.52 -12.96
CA GLY A 138 -6.44 38.25 -12.26
C GLY A 138 -6.60 36.84 -11.68
N GLU A 139 -5.62 35.95 -11.90
CA GLU A 139 -5.61 34.58 -11.38
C GLU A 139 -4.74 34.41 -10.12
N GLU A 140 -4.03 35.46 -9.67
CA GLU A 140 -2.98 35.39 -8.64
C GLU A 140 -3.53 34.94 -7.28
N LYS A 141 -4.81 35.25 -7.01
CA LYS A 141 -5.53 34.92 -5.77
C LYS A 141 -6.55 33.80 -5.95
N ASN A 142 -6.62 33.17 -7.13
CA ASN A 142 -7.58 32.11 -7.38
C ASN A 142 -7.19 30.84 -6.61
N LYS A 143 -7.99 30.50 -5.59
CA LYS A 143 -7.77 29.35 -4.71
C LYS A 143 -7.75 28.02 -5.45
N ALA A 144 -8.42 27.92 -6.60
CA ALA A 144 -8.47 26.69 -7.39
C ALA A 144 -7.07 26.20 -7.81
N TRP A 145 -6.13 27.12 -8.08
CA TRP A 145 -4.75 26.75 -8.40
C TRP A 145 -3.97 26.21 -7.20
N ASN A 146 -4.29 26.65 -5.98
CA ASN A 146 -3.69 26.14 -4.75
C ASN A 146 -4.23 24.75 -4.40
N GLU A 147 -5.53 24.55 -4.59
CA GLU A 147 -6.19 23.25 -4.44
C GLU A 147 -5.62 22.24 -5.43
N LEU A 148 -5.46 22.62 -6.70
CA LEU A 148 -4.91 21.75 -7.73
C LEU A 148 -3.43 21.41 -7.49
N SER A 149 -2.64 22.36 -6.99
CA SER A 149 -1.24 22.11 -6.61
C SER A 149 -1.14 21.15 -5.41
N THR A 150 -2.00 21.32 -4.40
CA THR A 150 -2.09 20.38 -3.27
C THR A 150 -2.49 18.99 -3.74
N LEU A 151 -3.45 18.90 -4.67
CA LEU A 151 -3.87 17.63 -5.26
C LEU A 151 -2.74 16.97 -6.06
N CYS A 152 -1.96 17.75 -6.83
CA CYS A 152 -0.82 17.26 -7.58
C CYS A 152 0.23 16.65 -6.65
N GLU A 153 0.66 17.39 -5.63
CA GLU A 153 1.65 16.94 -4.65
C GLU A 153 1.15 15.71 -3.86
N GLY A 154 -0.12 15.70 -3.47
CA GLY A 154 -0.74 14.55 -2.79
C GLY A 154 -0.79 13.30 -3.66
N SER A 155 -1.09 13.45 -4.96
CA SER A 155 -1.11 12.36 -5.93
C SER A 155 0.30 11.81 -6.18
N LYS A 156 1.27 12.70 -6.41
CA LYS A 156 2.70 12.39 -6.56
C LYS A 156 3.24 11.61 -5.36
N ARG A 157 2.99 12.11 -4.14
CA ARG A 157 3.36 11.43 -2.88
C ARG A 157 2.74 10.04 -2.76
N ARG A 158 1.45 9.89 -3.07
CA ARG A 158 0.74 8.61 -2.95
C ARG A 158 1.29 7.57 -3.92
N VAL A 159 1.45 7.93 -5.19
CA VAL A 159 1.91 7.00 -6.24
C VAL A 159 3.37 6.61 -6.00
N LEU A 160 4.27 7.58 -5.78
CA LEU A 160 5.68 7.30 -5.53
C LEU A 160 5.88 6.58 -4.19
N GLY A 161 5.13 6.94 -3.15
CA GLY A 161 5.18 6.24 -1.87
C GLY A 161 4.71 4.79 -1.95
N ASN A 162 3.69 4.50 -2.78
CA ASN A 162 3.25 3.12 -3.03
C ASN A 162 4.29 2.33 -3.82
N ALA A 163 4.86 2.91 -4.87
CA ALA A 163 5.94 2.29 -5.65
C ALA A 163 7.15 1.96 -4.75
N GLU A 164 7.48 2.85 -3.80
CA GLU A 164 8.56 2.60 -2.85
C GLU A 164 8.21 1.47 -1.86
N ARG A 165 6.95 1.36 -1.39
CA ARG A 165 6.52 0.21 -0.57
C ARG A 165 6.67 -1.10 -1.32
N GLU A 166 6.22 -1.13 -2.58
CA GLU A 166 6.34 -2.30 -3.46
C GLU A 166 7.81 -2.67 -3.70
N ARG A 167 8.71 -1.69 -3.81
CA ARG A 167 10.16 -1.91 -3.90
C ARG A 167 10.74 -2.50 -2.61
N ARG A 168 10.35 -1.96 -1.45
CA ARG A 168 10.89 -2.38 -0.14
C ARG A 168 10.40 -3.76 0.28
N ALA A 169 9.14 -4.12 0.00
CA ALA A 169 8.51 -5.36 0.47
C ALA A 169 9.32 -6.66 0.19
N PRO A 170 9.75 -6.97 -1.05
CA PRO A 170 10.54 -8.17 -1.31
C PRO A 170 11.94 -8.11 -0.69
N LEU A 171 12.53 -6.91 -0.58
CA LEU A 171 13.84 -6.70 0.03
C LEU A 171 13.80 -6.91 1.54
N GLN A 172 12.74 -6.45 2.21
CA GLN A 172 12.48 -6.69 3.63
C GLN A 172 12.27 -8.18 3.90
N LEU A 173 11.44 -8.86 3.10
CA LEU A 173 11.23 -10.30 3.23
C LEU A 173 12.54 -11.08 3.07
N ALA A 174 13.36 -10.74 2.08
CA ALA A 174 14.67 -11.36 1.89
C ALA A 174 15.64 -11.05 3.05
N ALA A 175 15.59 -9.84 3.63
CA ALA A 175 16.37 -9.49 4.80
C ALA A 175 15.98 -10.32 6.01
N LEU A 176 14.69 -10.45 6.28
CA LEU A 176 14.17 -11.26 7.37
C LEU A 176 14.56 -12.74 7.21
N GLN A 177 14.49 -13.28 5.99
CA GLN A 177 14.97 -14.63 5.70
C GLN A 177 16.46 -14.81 6.00
N ARG A 178 17.31 -13.83 5.65
CA ARG A 178 18.73 -13.87 6.00
C ARG A 178 18.94 -13.80 7.52
N ALA A 179 18.18 -12.96 8.21
CA ALA A 179 18.23 -12.87 9.67
C ALA A 179 17.84 -14.20 10.33
N ILE A 180 16.73 -14.82 9.91
CA ILE A 180 16.30 -16.15 10.40
C ILE A 180 17.42 -17.19 10.25
N VAL A 181 18.08 -17.21 9.08
CA VAL A 181 19.20 -18.13 8.83
C VAL A 181 20.41 -17.82 9.72
N ALA A 182 20.73 -16.53 9.92
CA ALA A 182 21.84 -16.09 10.77
C ALA A 182 21.62 -16.45 12.26
N HIS A 183 20.35 -16.52 12.70
CA HIS A 183 19.97 -16.94 14.05
C HIS A 183 19.86 -18.48 14.19
N GLY A 184 20.23 -19.25 13.17
CA GLY A 184 20.27 -20.71 13.24
C GLY A 184 18.91 -21.39 13.28
N LEU A 185 17.83 -20.67 12.96
CA LEU A 185 16.47 -21.19 13.02
C LEU A 185 16.17 -22.18 11.89
N VAL A 186 15.30 -23.14 12.19
CA VAL A 186 14.76 -24.08 11.19
C VAL A 186 13.29 -23.75 10.95
N VAL A 187 12.99 -23.24 9.76
CA VAL A 187 11.63 -22.85 9.37
C VAL A 187 10.82 -24.09 9.01
N LEU A 188 9.71 -24.30 9.72
CA LEU A 188 8.68 -25.27 9.35
C LEU A 188 7.41 -24.53 8.99
N ARG A 189 6.79 -24.91 7.87
CA ARG A 189 5.50 -24.38 7.43
C ARG A 189 4.45 -25.46 7.49
N SER A 190 3.31 -25.17 8.11
CA SER A 190 2.14 -26.04 8.06
C SER A 190 1.30 -25.76 6.81
N ALA A 191 0.39 -26.68 6.48
CA ALA A 191 -0.52 -26.51 5.35
C ALA A 191 -1.54 -25.37 5.58
N SER A 192 -1.86 -25.10 6.85
CA SER A 192 -2.80 -24.06 7.28
C SER A 192 -2.15 -23.27 8.42
N PRO A 193 -1.23 -22.33 8.09
CA PRO A 193 -0.58 -21.52 9.11
C PRO A 193 -1.62 -20.66 9.85
N PRO A 194 -1.47 -20.47 11.17
CA PRO A 194 -2.34 -19.56 11.92
C PRO A 194 -2.17 -18.12 11.42
N ASP A 195 -3.24 -17.32 11.51
CA ASP A 195 -3.13 -15.88 11.34
C ASP A 195 -2.40 -15.29 12.55
N ASN A 196 -1.31 -14.56 12.30
CA ASN A 196 -0.52 -13.94 13.35
C ASN A 196 -0.49 -12.42 13.12
N PRO A 197 -1.27 -11.63 13.90
CA PRO A 197 -1.29 -10.18 13.76
C PRO A 197 0.04 -9.53 14.16
N HIS A 198 0.90 -10.25 14.89
CA HIS A 198 2.21 -9.81 15.33
C HIS A 198 3.27 -10.83 14.87
N PRO A 199 3.57 -10.88 13.55
CA PRO A 199 4.56 -11.79 13.02
C PRO A 199 5.96 -11.42 13.53
N LEU A 200 6.88 -12.38 13.43
CA LEU A 200 8.31 -12.11 13.56
C LEU A 200 8.70 -10.93 12.67
N ASP A 201 9.37 -9.93 13.26
CA ASP A 201 9.94 -8.80 12.52
C ASP A 201 11.22 -8.30 13.20
N PHE A 202 11.91 -7.38 12.54
CA PHE A 202 13.01 -6.63 13.14
C PHE A 202 12.52 -5.71 14.25
N ASP A 203 13.36 -5.48 15.26
CA ASP A 203 13.11 -4.47 16.27
C ASP A 203 12.99 -3.08 15.62
N PRO A 204 11.83 -2.40 15.72
CA PRO A 204 11.64 -1.07 15.16
C PRO A 204 12.63 -0.04 15.70
N ALA A 205 13.14 -0.20 16.93
CA ALA A 205 14.13 0.72 17.51
C ALA A 205 15.51 0.57 16.86
N ALA A 206 15.81 -0.59 16.26
CA ALA A 206 17.06 -0.87 15.57
C ALA A 206 17.00 -0.58 14.06
N VAL A 207 15.81 -0.28 13.50
CA VAL A 207 15.61 0.00 12.08
C VAL A 207 15.40 1.51 11.87
N PRO A 208 16.21 2.18 11.05
CA PRO A 208 16.00 3.60 10.74
C PRO A 208 14.64 3.85 10.07
N ASP A 209 13.87 4.80 10.60
CA ASP A 209 12.63 5.27 9.98
C ASP A 209 12.94 6.21 8.80
N ILE A 210 13.09 5.61 7.61
CA ILE A 210 13.31 6.34 6.36
C ILE A 210 11.96 6.55 5.65
N PRO A 211 11.54 7.80 5.39
CA PRO A 211 10.26 8.06 4.77
C PRO A 211 10.18 7.49 3.35
N LEU A 212 8.96 7.25 2.88
CA LEU A 212 8.67 6.75 1.52
C LEU A 212 8.71 7.87 0.46
N TYR A 213 8.67 9.13 0.89
CA TYR A 213 8.66 10.31 0.04
C TYR A 213 9.29 11.50 0.80
N PRO A 214 10.01 12.42 0.14
CA PRO A 214 10.33 12.46 -1.30
C PRO A 214 11.33 11.37 -1.73
N PRO A 215 11.46 11.08 -3.04
CA PRO A 215 12.39 10.07 -3.55
C PRO A 215 13.82 10.23 -3.04
N SER A 216 14.30 11.48 -2.96
CA SER A 216 15.65 11.81 -2.45
C SER A 216 15.91 11.34 -1.01
N LYS A 217 14.87 11.22 -0.18
CA LYS A 217 14.99 10.63 1.15
C LYS A 217 14.76 9.12 1.12
N ALA A 218 13.83 8.65 0.28
CA ALA A 218 13.49 7.24 0.17
C ALA A 218 14.65 6.37 -0.32
N GLU A 219 15.49 6.91 -1.20
CA GLU A 219 16.69 6.25 -1.75
C GLU A 219 17.72 5.85 -0.68
N ALA A 220 17.73 6.53 0.47
CA ALA A 220 18.60 6.18 1.59
C ALA A 220 18.21 4.88 2.29
N TRP A 221 16.99 4.36 2.05
CA TRP A 221 16.54 3.13 2.67
C TRP A 221 17.28 1.91 2.11
N THR A 222 17.80 1.10 3.03
CA THR A 222 18.43 -0.19 2.74
C THR A 222 17.81 -1.28 3.60
N PRO A 223 17.76 -2.53 3.13
CA PRO A 223 17.26 -3.64 3.93
C PRO A 223 18.11 -3.82 5.21
N PRO A 224 17.48 -4.11 6.37
CA PRO A 224 18.21 -4.33 7.60
C PRO A 224 19.28 -5.44 7.46
N PRO A 225 20.47 -5.27 8.07
CA PRO A 225 21.47 -6.33 8.22
C PRO A 225 20.92 -7.59 8.91
N ALA A 226 21.55 -8.74 8.66
CA ALA A 226 21.09 -10.01 9.23
C ALA A 226 21.27 -10.12 10.77
N ASN A 227 22.11 -9.27 11.36
CA ASN A 227 22.35 -9.17 12.79
C ASN A 227 21.49 -8.09 13.47
N THR A 228 20.60 -7.41 12.73
CA THR A 228 19.63 -6.50 13.35
C THR A 228 18.74 -7.28 14.31
N PRO A 229 18.50 -6.76 15.53
CA PRO A 229 17.67 -7.43 16.51
C PRO A 229 16.29 -7.84 15.99
N LEU A 230 15.83 -9.01 16.40
CA LEU A 230 14.52 -9.55 16.05
C LEU A 230 13.58 -9.56 17.27
N ILE A 231 12.29 -9.36 17.00
CA ILE A 231 11.20 -9.55 17.95
C ILE A 231 10.41 -10.78 17.51
N PHE A 232 10.25 -11.72 18.45
CA PHE A 232 9.61 -13.00 18.22
C PHE A 232 8.24 -13.08 18.88
N PRO A 233 7.21 -13.59 18.19
CA PRO A 233 6.04 -14.14 18.85
C PRO A 233 6.38 -15.55 19.39
N VAL A 234 6.13 -15.78 20.68
CA VAL A 234 6.58 -16.96 21.43
C VAL A 234 5.44 -17.57 22.23
N PHE A 235 5.18 -18.85 22.02
CA PHE A 235 4.34 -19.63 22.91
C PHE A 235 5.12 -20.16 24.12
N LEU A 236 4.59 -19.92 25.31
CA LEU A 236 4.95 -20.66 26.51
C LEU A 236 3.89 -21.74 26.73
N LEU A 237 4.31 -23.00 26.69
CA LEU A 237 3.44 -24.17 26.83
C LEU A 237 3.56 -24.70 28.25
N TYR A 238 2.42 -25.01 28.88
CA TYR A 238 2.31 -25.58 30.22
C TYR A 238 1.62 -26.94 30.15
N PRO A 239 2.33 -28.02 29.76
CA PRO A 239 1.71 -29.32 29.46
C PRO A 239 0.95 -29.93 30.63
N GLN A 240 1.38 -29.68 31.87
CA GLN A 240 0.74 -30.17 33.09
C GLN A 240 -0.72 -29.68 33.22
N HIS A 241 -0.99 -28.46 32.74
CA HIS A 241 -2.31 -27.82 32.80
C HIS A 241 -3.01 -27.77 31.44
N ASN A 242 -2.39 -28.32 30.38
CA ASN A 242 -2.87 -28.27 29.00
C ASN A 242 -3.27 -26.84 28.56
N THR A 243 -2.45 -25.86 28.94
CA THR A 243 -2.66 -24.44 28.62
C THR A 243 -1.37 -23.80 28.09
N SER A 244 -1.48 -22.59 27.56
CA SER A 244 -0.37 -21.86 26.97
C SER A 244 -0.61 -20.35 26.97
N ASP A 245 0.46 -19.58 27.05
CA ASP A 245 0.44 -18.13 26.82
C ASP A 245 1.17 -17.77 25.52
N LEU A 246 0.68 -16.74 24.83
CA LEU A 246 1.34 -16.15 23.66
C LEU A 246 1.95 -14.81 24.05
N ILE A 247 3.28 -14.73 24.03
CA ILE A 247 4.02 -13.48 24.09
C ILE A 247 4.14 -12.96 22.67
N THR A 248 3.51 -11.84 22.37
CA THR A 248 3.48 -11.29 21.00
C THR A 248 4.79 -10.57 20.62
N HIS A 249 5.53 -10.05 21.61
CA HIS A 249 6.73 -9.23 21.39
C HIS A 249 7.88 -9.65 22.33
N PHE A 250 8.45 -10.84 22.12
CA PHE A 250 9.65 -11.27 22.82
C PHE A 250 10.89 -10.75 22.08
N HIS A 251 11.48 -9.66 22.58
CA HIS A 251 12.73 -9.12 22.04
C HIS A 251 13.89 -10.09 22.31
N GLU A 252 14.72 -10.38 21.29
CA GLU A 252 15.68 -11.47 21.43
C GLU A 252 16.80 -11.25 22.45
N ASP A 253 17.08 -9.99 22.80
CA ASP A 253 18.05 -9.63 23.84
C ASP A 253 17.43 -9.61 25.26
N THR A 254 16.15 -9.96 25.41
CA THR A 254 15.49 -10.11 26.71
C THR A 254 15.78 -11.48 27.32
N SER A 255 16.03 -11.53 28.63
CA SER A 255 16.23 -12.78 29.37
C SER A 255 14.90 -13.53 29.59
N PHE A 256 14.97 -14.85 29.75
CA PHE A 256 13.79 -15.63 30.12
C PHE A 256 13.32 -15.30 31.54
N GLU A 257 14.21 -14.92 32.44
CA GLU A 257 13.85 -14.51 33.80
C GLU A 257 12.98 -13.24 33.80
N ASP A 258 13.39 -12.23 33.03
CA ASP A 258 12.63 -10.97 32.92
C ASP A 258 11.27 -11.22 32.27
N GLN A 259 11.23 -12.00 31.19
CA GLN A 259 9.98 -12.30 30.50
C GLN A 259 9.02 -13.13 31.36
N LEU A 260 9.53 -14.15 32.06
CA LEU A 260 8.71 -14.95 32.98
C LEU A 260 8.29 -14.12 34.21
N GLY A 261 9.14 -13.22 34.71
CA GLY A 261 8.81 -12.36 35.84
C GLY A 261 7.72 -11.33 35.57
N ALA A 262 7.40 -11.08 34.29
CA ALA A 262 6.23 -10.30 33.89
C ALA A 262 4.93 -11.11 33.92
N ILE A 263 5.01 -12.44 33.84
CA ILE A 263 3.86 -13.36 33.73
C ILE A 263 3.58 -14.04 35.07
N PHE A 264 4.63 -14.42 35.79
CA PHE A 264 4.58 -15.22 37.01
C PHE A 264 5.27 -14.51 38.18
N PRO A 265 4.80 -14.70 39.44
CA PRO A 265 5.51 -14.24 40.62
C PRO A 265 6.97 -14.72 40.62
N ARG A 266 7.92 -13.92 41.11
CA ARG A 266 9.33 -14.35 41.14
C ARG A 266 9.58 -15.50 42.12
N THR A 267 8.97 -15.41 43.30
CA THR A 267 9.14 -16.36 44.41
C THR A 267 7.79 -16.82 44.95
N ALA A 268 7.77 -17.88 45.76
CA ALA A 268 6.56 -18.39 46.41
C ALA A 268 5.85 -17.38 47.34
N SER A 269 6.56 -16.34 47.78
CA SER A 269 6.03 -15.27 48.64
C SER A 269 5.79 -13.96 47.90
N ALA A 270 6.12 -13.88 46.61
CA ALA A 270 5.90 -12.68 45.81
C ALA A 270 4.39 -12.48 45.56
N ALA A 271 3.92 -11.24 45.73
CA ALA A 271 2.52 -10.88 45.54
C ALA A 271 2.20 -10.32 44.15
N SER A 272 3.22 -10.17 43.28
CA SER A 272 3.08 -9.59 41.95
C SER A 272 4.06 -10.24 40.96
N PRO A 273 3.65 -10.50 39.70
CA PRO A 273 2.27 -10.44 39.18
C PRO A 273 1.33 -11.41 39.93
N PRO A 274 0.00 -11.27 39.83
CA PRO A 274 -0.92 -12.20 40.49
C PRO A 274 -0.71 -13.64 39.97
N TRP A 275 -1.04 -14.62 40.81
CA TRP A 275 -1.04 -16.02 40.43
C TRP A 275 -1.99 -16.27 39.25
N SER A 276 -1.59 -17.15 38.35
CA SER A 276 -2.43 -17.56 37.23
C SER A 276 -3.67 -18.29 37.74
N GLU A 277 -4.84 -18.02 37.17
CA GLU A 277 -6.12 -18.60 37.61
C GLU A 277 -6.15 -20.14 37.54
N TRP A 278 -5.32 -20.73 36.68
CA TRP A 278 -5.21 -22.18 36.50
C TRP A 278 -4.17 -22.85 37.42
N ASP A 279 -3.42 -22.07 38.22
CA ASP A 279 -2.39 -22.55 39.14
C ASP A 279 -2.92 -22.61 40.58
N ASP A 280 -3.87 -23.51 40.86
CA ASP A 280 -4.50 -23.66 42.18
C ASP A 280 -3.50 -23.90 43.33
N LYS A 281 -2.33 -24.45 43.01
CA LYS A 281 -1.28 -24.81 44.00
C LYS A 281 -0.24 -23.71 44.19
N HIS A 282 -0.31 -22.63 43.40
CA HIS A 282 0.66 -21.55 43.41
C HIS A 282 2.11 -22.05 43.24
N GLU A 283 2.32 -23.00 42.32
CA GLU A 283 3.62 -23.61 42.03
C GLU A 283 4.37 -22.93 40.88
N TYR A 284 3.67 -22.16 40.04
CA TYR A 284 4.23 -21.43 38.89
C TYR A 284 4.78 -20.06 39.31
N TYR A 285 5.93 -20.07 39.96
CA TYR A 285 6.74 -18.88 40.22
C TYR A 285 8.15 -19.06 39.63
N VAL A 286 8.76 -17.97 39.15
CA VAL A 286 9.97 -17.98 38.31
C VAL A 286 11.08 -18.88 38.88
N ASP A 287 11.35 -18.84 40.18
CA ASP A 287 12.39 -19.67 40.82
C ASP A 287 12.12 -21.18 40.79
N ASN A 288 10.86 -21.58 40.71
CA ASN A 288 10.43 -22.97 40.62
C ASN A 288 10.20 -23.45 39.18
N LEU A 289 10.36 -22.59 38.19
CA LEU A 289 10.15 -22.95 36.79
C LEU A 289 11.45 -23.40 36.12
N ALA A 290 11.32 -24.40 35.25
CA ALA A 290 12.32 -24.83 34.30
C ALA A 290 11.77 -24.66 32.88
N VAL A 291 12.60 -24.11 31.98
CA VAL A 291 12.24 -23.83 30.59
C VAL A 291 13.00 -24.77 29.67
N TYR A 292 12.31 -25.28 28.66
CA TYR A 292 12.84 -26.22 27.68
C TYR A 292 12.47 -25.82 26.25
N VAL A 293 13.36 -26.13 25.32
CA VAL A 293 13.11 -25.96 23.88
C VAL A 293 13.55 -27.18 23.10
N GLU A 294 12.78 -27.52 22.07
CA GLU A 294 13.05 -28.63 21.16
C GLU A 294 13.67 -28.11 19.86
N THR A 295 14.68 -28.81 19.34
CA THR A 295 15.25 -28.54 18.02
C THR A 295 14.59 -29.36 16.92
N ALA A 296 14.82 -29.01 15.66
CA ALA A 296 14.31 -29.75 14.51
C ALA A 296 14.72 -31.24 14.51
N GLN A 297 15.91 -31.57 15.03
CA GLN A 297 16.40 -32.94 15.21
C GLN A 297 16.01 -33.57 16.56
N LYS A 298 14.94 -33.08 17.21
CA LYS A 298 14.41 -33.62 18.47
C LYS A 298 15.40 -33.61 19.63
N ARG A 299 16.37 -32.68 19.64
CA ARG A 299 17.19 -32.42 20.83
C ARG A 299 16.40 -31.55 21.80
N LEU A 300 16.46 -31.92 23.07
CA LEU A 300 15.85 -31.17 24.15
C LEU A 300 16.92 -30.34 24.86
N LEU A 301 16.76 -29.03 24.88
CA LEU A 301 17.67 -28.11 25.55
C LEU A 301 16.99 -27.54 26.78
N LYS A 302 17.66 -27.62 27.93
CA LYS A 302 17.27 -26.87 29.13
C LYS A 302 17.77 -25.43 28.98
N VAL A 303 16.85 -24.48 29.07
CA VAL A 303 17.11 -23.04 28.95
C VAL A 303 17.43 -22.47 30.34
N GLY A 304 18.56 -21.79 30.45
CA GLY A 304 18.85 -20.98 31.64
C GLY A 304 17.93 -19.76 31.67
N LYS A 305 17.41 -19.38 32.84
CA LYS A 305 16.51 -18.22 32.92
C LYS A 305 17.24 -16.90 32.70
N GLU A 306 18.50 -16.81 33.15
CA GLU A 306 19.35 -15.61 33.04
C GLU A 306 19.83 -15.29 31.61
N ILE A 307 19.74 -16.25 30.69
CA ILE A 307 20.24 -16.07 29.32
C ILE A 307 19.16 -15.51 28.41
N THR A 308 19.58 -14.78 27.39
CA THR A 308 18.65 -14.16 26.43
C THR A 308 18.12 -15.17 25.42
N LEU A 309 17.02 -14.83 24.76
CA LEU A 309 16.51 -15.62 23.64
C LEU A 309 17.58 -15.78 22.54
N ARG A 310 18.31 -14.72 22.19
CA ARG A 310 19.43 -14.76 21.24
C ARG A 310 20.47 -15.82 21.63
N GLU A 311 20.87 -15.83 22.90
CA GLU A 311 21.85 -16.81 23.41
C GLU A 311 21.33 -18.25 23.35
N VAL A 312 20.03 -18.46 23.63
CA VAL A 312 19.39 -19.77 23.49
C VAL A 312 19.40 -20.23 22.03
N LEU A 313 19.03 -19.37 21.08
CA LEU A 313 19.03 -19.68 19.65
C LEU A 313 20.45 -20.04 19.18
N ALA A 314 21.45 -19.25 19.58
CA ALA A 314 22.86 -19.50 19.26
C ALA A 314 23.37 -20.84 19.83
N LYS A 315 23.00 -21.19 21.07
CA LYS A 315 23.35 -22.48 21.69
C LYS A 315 22.64 -23.67 21.05
N ALA A 316 21.45 -23.47 20.51
CA ALA A 316 20.67 -24.50 19.84
C ALA A 316 21.18 -24.81 18.43
N GLN A 317 21.79 -23.83 17.76
CA GLN A 317 22.27 -23.94 16.40
C GLN A 317 23.36 -25.02 16.22
N ILE A 318 23.18 -25.88 15.22
CA ILE A 318 24.24 -26.71 14.63
C ILE A 318 24.30 -26.40 13.13
N PRO A 319 25.41 -25.84 12.62
CA PRO A 319 25.55 -25.57 11.19
C PRO A 319 25.57 -26.88 10.39
N PRO A 320 25.15 -26.86 9.12
CA PRO A 320 25.18 -28.04 8.26
C PRO A 320 26.64 -28.49 8.08
N LYS A 321 26.88 -29.80 8.28
CA LYS A 321 28.22 -30.39 8.20
C LYS A 321 28.12 -31.85 7.74
N ASP A 322 29.03 -32.29 6.88
CA ASP A 322 29.16 -33.69 6.43
C ASP A 322 27.85 -34.29 5.88
N GLY A 323 27.11 -33.54 5.06
CA GLY A 323 25.84 -33.96 4.49
C GLY A 323 24.65 -33.96 5.48
N LYS A 324 24.86 -33.66 6.76
CA LYS A 324 23.79 -33.48 7.74
C LYS A 324 23.15 -32.10 7.57
N PRO A 325 21.80 -32.01 7.60
CA PRO A 325 21.13 -30.73 7.55
C PRO A 325 21.45 -29.93 8.82
N ARG A 326 21.23 -28.62 8.73
CA ARG A 326 21.26 -27.72 9.89
C ARG A 326 20.29 -28.22 10.98
N ASP A 327 20.63 -27.92 12.22
CA ASP A 327 19.73 -28.08 13.36
C ASP A 327 19.65 -26.79 14.16
N GLY A 328 18.54 -26.58 14.85
CA GLY A 328 18.29 -25.38 15.62
C GLY A 328 16.86 -25.36 16.13
N VAL A 329 16.50 -24.29 16.85
CA VAL A 329 15.11 -24.10 17.30
C VAL A 329 14.19 -24.00 16.09
N VAL A 330 13.03 -24.66 16.20
CA VAL A 330 12.01 -24.65 15.16
C VAL A 330 11.24 -23.34 15.21
N LEU A 331 11.21 -22.63 14.08
CA LEU A 331 10.29 -21.53 13.82
C LEU A 331 9.13 -22.08 13.00
N ARG A 332 8.03 -22.45 13.67
CA ARG A 332 6.86 -23.03 13.02
C ARG A 332 5.88 -21.92 12.66
N ASP A 333 5.64 -21.70 11.38
CA ASP A 333 4.72 -20.67 10.89
C ASP A 333 5.03 -19.26 11.46
N GLY A 334 6.31 -18.98 11.71
CA GLY A 334 6.76 -17.71 12.29
C GLY A 334 6.69 -17.63 13.82
N LEU A 335 6.34 -18.72 14.50
CA LEU A 335 6.18 -18.79 15.95
C LEU A 335 7.25 -19.67 16.59
N LEU A 336 7.78 -19.24 17.73
CA LEU A 336 8.60 -20.09 18.59
C LEU A 336 7.73 -20.73 19.68
N SER A 337 8.20 -21.84 20.24
CA SER A 337 7.52 -22.52 21.34
C SER A 337 8.53 -23.02 22.37
N PHE A 338 8.26 -22.72 23.63
CA PHE A 338 9.03 -23.16 24.78
C PHE A 338 8.10 -23.87 25.75
N VAL A 339 8.61 -24.92 26.39
CA VAL A 339 7.89 -25.68 27.41
C VAL A 339 8.35 -25.19 28.78
N VAL A 340 7.39 -24.83 29.62
CA VAL A 340 7.63 -24.33 30.97
C VAL A 340 7.02 -25.33 31.97
N LEU A 341 7.83 -25.79 32.92
CA LEU A 341 7.46 -26.84 33.86
C LEU A 341 7.88 -26.46 35.28
N VAL A 342 7.10 -26.91 36.26
CA VAL A 342 7.48 -26.89 37.66
C VAL A 342 8.63 -27.87 37.90
N LYS A 343 9.69 -27.42 38.57
CA LYS A 343 10.85 -28.23 38.92
C LYS A 343 10.44 -29.40 39.81
N GLY A 344 11.12 -30.53 39.63
CA GLY A 344 10.93 -31.69 40.50
C GLY A 344 10.25 -32.86 39.80
N LYS A 345 9.10 -33.30 40.28
CA LYS A 345 8.45 -34.54 39.80
C LYS A 345 7.92 -34.37 38.37
N GLU A 346 7.17 -33.30 38.13
CA GLU A 346 6.53 -33.00 36.84
C GLU A 346 7.56 -32.81 35.72
N GLU A 347 8.61 -32.02 35.98
CA GLU A 347 9.77 -31.87 35.07
C GLU A 347 10.37 -33.23 34.68
N ARG A 348 10.61 -34.13 35.66
CA ARG A 348 11.22 -35.45 35.41
C ARG A 348 10.30 -36.35 34.59
N GLU A 349 9.03 -36.44 34.94
CA GLU A 349 8.06 -37.26 34.22
C GLU A 349 7.88 -36.79 32.77
N TRP A 350 7.82 -35.48 32.55
CA TRP A 350 7.72 -34.91 31.20
C TRP A 350 8.98 -35.22 30.36
N ILE A 351 10.18 -35.05 30.92
CA ILE A 351 11.44 -35.35 30.21
C ILE A 351 11.52 -36.83 29.84
N ASP A 352 11.11 -37.74 30.74
CA ASP A 352 11.14 -39.18 30.47
C ASP A 352 10.15 -39.57 29.38
N ASN A 353 8.94 -38.98 29.38
CA ASN A 353 7.96 -39.17 28.33
C ASN A 353 8.45 -38.63 26.97
N PHE A 354 9.10 -37.46 26.97
CA PHE A 354 9.72 -36.89 25.77
C PHE A 354 10.78 -37.84 25.17
N LYS A 355 11.67 -38.39 26.01
CA LYS A 355 12.71 -39.32 25.57
C LYS A 355 12.12 -40.62 24.99
N LYS A 356 11.09 -41.18 25.64
CA LYS A 356 10.38 -42.37 25.13
C LYS A 356 9.78 -42.11 23.75
N ALA A 357 9.06 -41.00 23.60
CA ALA A 357 8.43 -40.60 22.34
C ALA A 357 9.47 -40.37 21.22
N ARG A 358 10.61 -39.73 21.54
CA ARG A 358 11.70 -39.51 20.59
C ARG A 358 12.36 -40.81 20.14
N ASP A 359 12.60 -41.73 21.08
CA ASP A 359 13.33 -42.97 20.83
C ASP A 359 12.40 -44.10 20.29
N GLY A 360 11.12 -43.79 20.06
CA GLY A 360 10.13 -44.70 19.47
C GLY A 360 9.73 -45.87 20.36
N LYS A 361 9.74 -45.69 21.69
CA LYS A 361 9.38 -46.71 22.68
C LYS A 361 7.99 -46.54 23.26
#